data_AF-A0A3B8IRD3-F1
#
_entry.id   AF-A0A3B8IRD3-F1
#
_cell.length_a   1.000
_cell.length_b   1.000
_cell.length_c   1.000
_cell.angle_alpha   90.00
_cell.angle_beta   90.00
_cell.angle_gamma   90.00
#
_symmetry.space_group_name_H-M   'P 1'
#
loop_
_entity.id
_entity.type
_entity.pdbx_description
1 polymer ?
#
loop_
_entity_poly.entity_id
_entity_poly.type
_entity_poly.pdbx_seq_one_letter_code
_entity_poly.pdbx_strand_id
1 'polypeptide(L)'
;MGHPVAAIIVATLLVGNLAALLQGKAMRLMTYSSIAHSGFLLLAALAAPWASVDAFRIYGLVYLIMNFAAFGLIQQLHQHTGTDRISQWKGWGQQLPYPAILLLVVMIALVGLPPTAGFIAKLITLSAVFDVYSHTESVWMAWAGGIGLFSTVVALFYYLKIPYFLFFKKNEIFATNHSRISYREVLVSVLTLLLLIGFFRSDLMLEALNRLF
;
A
#
# COMPACT_ATOMS: atom_id res chain seq x y z
N MET A 1 -19.41 14.79 18.17
CA MET A 1 -17.99 15.20 18.02
C MET A 1 -17.31 14.66 16.74
N GLY A 2 -18.02 14.07 15.76
CA GLY A 2 -17.38 13.39 14.60
C GLY A 2 -17.07 14.24 13.35
N HIS A 3 -17.72 15.39 13.17
CA HIS A 3 -17.63 16.17 11.93
C HIS A 3 -16.22 16.69 11.55
N PRO A 4 -15.41 17.27 12.48
CA PRO A 4 -14.09 17.78 12.09
C PRO A 4 -13.10 16.66 11.75
N VAL A 5 -13.16 15.52 12.46
CA VAL A 5 -12.28 14.38 12.19
C VAL A 5 -12.66 13.72 10.87
N ALA A 6 -13.95 13.60 10.58
CA ALA A 6 -14.44 13.10 9.29
C ALA A 6 -13.94 13.96 8.12
N ALA A 7 -13.97 15.29 8.25
CA ALA A 7 -13.47 16.20 7.23
C ALA A 7 -11.96 15.98 6.98
N ILE A 8 -11.17 15.81 8.04
CA ILE A 8 -9.73 15.52 7.93
C ILE A 8 -9.49 14.20 7.22
N ILE A 9 -10.25 13.14 7.55
CA ILE A 9 -10.13 11.83 6.90
C ILE A 9 -10.43 11.93 5.41
N VAL A 10 -11.55 12.55 5.06
CA VAL A 10 -11.96 12.72 3.66
C VAL A 10 -10.94 13.53 2.89
N ALA A 11 -10.46 14.65 3.46
CA ALA A 11 -9.43 15.46 2.83
C ALA A 11 -8.13 14.67 2.64
N THR A 12 -7.72 13.89 3.63
CA THR A 12 -6.49 13.08 3.59
C THR A 12 -6.57 11.99 2.51
N LEU A 13 -7.71 11.29 2.41
CA LEU A 13 -7.96 10.28 1.38
C LEU A 13 -7.97 10.89 -0.02
N LEU A 14 -8.71 11.97 -0.22
CA LEU A 14 -8.87 12.59 -1.54
C LEU A 14 -7.59 13.29 -2.01
N VAL A 15 -7.02 14.16 -1.18
CA VAL A 15 -5.81 14.93 -1.53
C VAL A 15 -4.63 13.99 -1.75
N GLY A 16 -4.46 12.99 -0.87
CA GLY A 16 -3.39 12.00 -1.01
C GLY A 16 -3.47 11.23 -2.32
N ASN A 17 -4.64 10.69 -2.67
CA ASN A 17 -4.81 9.91 -3.89
C ASN A 17 -4.71 10.75 -5.16
N LEU A 18 -5.36 11.92 -5.20
CA LEU A 18 -5.30 12.80 -6.36
C LEU A 18 -3.88 13.32 -6.60
N ALA A 19 -3.18 13.72 -5.54
CA ALA A 19 -1.79 14.17 -5.66
C ALA A 19 -0.86 13.04 -6.11
N ALA A 20 -1.06 11.81 -5.60
CA ALA A 20 -0.29 10.63 -6.01
C ALA A 20 -0.51 10.29 -7.50
N LEU A 21 -1.74 10.39 -7.99
CA LEU A 21 -2.12 10.12 -9.39
C LEU A 21 -1.34 10.99 -10.39
N LEU A 22 -1.08 12.23 -10.02
CA LEU A 22 -0.36 13.20 -10.85
C LEU A 22 1.16 13.02 -10.82
N GLN A 23 1.71 12.14 -9.96
CA GLN A 23 3.16 11.98 -9.85
C GLN A 23 3.75 11.12 -10.99
N GLY A 24 4.89 11.59 -11.49
CA GLY A 24 5.73 10.85 -12.45
C GLY A 24 6.96 10.19 -11.82
N LYS A 25 7.31 10.56 -10.59
CA LYS A 25 8.46 10.04 -9.84
C LYS A 25 7.98 9.04 -8.79
N ALA A 26 8.61 7.88 -8.72
CA ALA A 26 8.17 6.78 -7.86
C ALA A 26 8.24 7.14 -6.37
N MET A 27 9.34 7.75 -5.91
CA MET A 27 9.47 8.17 -4.51
C MET A 27 8.42 9.21 -4.10
N ARG A 28 8.18 10.22 -4.96
CA ARG A 28 7.14 11.24 -4.69
C ARG A 28 5.74 10.62 -4.67
N LEU A 29 5.46 9.71 -5.60
CA LEU A 29 4.20 8.98 -5.64
C LEU A 29 3.94 8.27 -4.30
N MET A 30 4.94 7.55 -3.77
CA MET A 30 4.85 6.86 -2.48
C MET A 30 4.64 7.82 -1.31
N THR A 31 5.23 9.01 -1.33
CA THR A 31 5.02 10.03 -0.30
C THR A 31 3.56 10.50 -0.28
N TYR A 32 2.96 10.81 -1.43
CA TYR A 32 1.56 11.24 -1.49
C TYR A 32 0.59 10.08 -1.20
N SER A 33 0.90 8.87 -1.64
CA SER A 33 0.09 7.71 -1.30
C SER A 33 0.11 7.42 0.21
N SER A 34 1.21 7.75 0.90
CA SER A 34 1.29 7.63 2.36
C SER A 34 0.33 8.57 3.10
N ILE A 35 0.06 9.74 2.53
CA ILE A 35 -1.01 10.63 3.00
C ILE A 35 -2.35 9.91 2.88
N ALA A 36 -2.68 9.35 1.71
CA ALA A 36 -3.93 8.61 1.53
C ALA A 36 -4.08 7.42 2.50
N HIS A 37 -3.03 6.62 2.70
CA HIS A 37 -3.04 5.50 3.65
C HIS A 37 -3.17 5.95 5.11
N SER A 38 -2.67 7.14 5.45
CA SER A 38 -2.91 7.73 6.78
C SER A 38 -4.40 8.01 6.99
N GLY A 39 -5.15 8.36 5.94
CA GLY A 39 -6.61 8.48 5.98
C GLY A 39 -7.31 7.17 6.33
N PHE A 40 -6.82 6.04 5.80
CA PHE A 40 -7.31 4.71 6.18
C PHE A 40 -6.96 4.33 7.62
N LEU A 41 -5.78 4.70 8.11
CA LEU A 41 -5.42 4.51 9.52
C LEU A 41 -6.36 5.29 10.43
N LEU A 42 -6.69 6.53 10.06
CA LEU A 42 -7.64 7.35 10.81
C LEU A 42 -9.05 6.75 10.78
N LEU A 43 -9.50 6.18 9.64
CA LEU A 43 -10.75 5.42 9.58
C LEU A 43 -10.74 4.24 10.55
N ALA A 44 -9.67 3.45 10.55
CA ALA A 44 -9.52 2.30 11.44
C ALA A 44 -9.52 2.71 12.92
N ALA A 45 -8.84 3.81 13.27
CA ALA A 45 -8.80 4.35 14.63
C ALA A 45 -10.17 4.81 15.11
N LEU A 46 -10.97 5.43 14.24
CA LEU A 46 -12.33 5.85 14.58
C LEU A 46 -13.29 4.69 14.79
N ALA A 47 -13.11 3.61 14.03
CA ALA A 47 -13.92 2.40 14.17
C ALA A 47 -13.48 1.53 15.36
N ALA A 48 -12.23 1.66 15.82
CA ALA A 48 -11.62 0.79 16.83
C ALA A 48 -12.45 0.59 18.12
N PRO A 49 -13.11 1.61 18.72
CA PRO A 49 -13.90 1.40 19.94
C PRO A 49 -15.12 0.48 19.76
N TRP A 50 -15.53 0.25 18.52
CA TRP A 50 -16.76 -0.46 18.16
C TRP A 50 -16.48 -1.76 17.38
N ALA A 51 -15.23 -1.96 16.98
CA ALA A 51 -14.82 -3.10 16.16
C ALA A 51 -14.50 -4.31 17.04
N SER A 52 -14.98 -5.48 16.64
CA SER A 52 -14.64 -6.77 17.29
C SER A 52 -13.19 -7.19 17.03
N VAL A 53 -12.58 -6.67 15.97
CA VAL A 53 -11.20 -6.91 15.55
C VAL A 53 -10.46 -5.58 15.54
N ASP A 54 -9.24 -5.53 16.10
CA ASP A 54 -8.43 -4.31 16.17
C ASP A 54 -7.87 -3.91 14.79
N ALA A 55 -8.76 -3.31 13.98
CA ALA A 55 -8.49 -2.86 12.63
C ALA A 55 -7.32 -1.89 12.56
N PHE A 56 -7.16 -1.04 13.57
CA PHE A 56 -6.10 -0.04 13.62
C PHE A 56 -4.72 -0.68 13.69
N ARG A 57 -4.51 -1.62 14.63
CA ARG A 57 -3.22 -2.31 14.77
C ARG A 57 -2.89 -3.16 13.54
N ILE A 58 -3.87 -3.89 13.01
CA ILE A 58 -3.68 -4.74 11.82
C ILE A 58 -3.29 -3.87 10.62
N TYR A 59 -4.06 -2.81 10.35
CA TYR A 59 -3.78 -1.93 9.23
C TYR A 59 -2.42 -1.27 9.37
N GLY A 60 -2.08 -0.77 10.56
CA GLY A 60 -0.79 -0.15 10.85
C GLY A 60 0.39 -1.08 10.59
N LEU A 61 0.33 -2.33 11.08
CA LEU A 61 1.39 -3.32 10.88
C LEU A 61 1.58 -3.65 9.39
N VAL A 62 0.50 -3.95 8.68
CA VAL A 62 0.57 -4.29 7.25
C VAL A 62 1.09 -3.09 6.45
N TYR A 63 0.58 -1.90 6.74
CA TYR A 63 1.00 -0.68 6.06
C TYR A 63 2.48 -0.37 6.26
N LEU A 64 3.00 -0.60 7.47
CA LEU A 64 4.42 -0.49 7.76
C LEU A 64 5.26 -1.44 6.89
N ILE A 65 4.89 -2.73 6.84
CA ILE A 65 5.58 -3.74 6.02
C ILE A 65 5.55 -3.35 4.54
N MET A 66 4.38 -2.94 4.02
CA MET A 66 4.21 -2.51 2.63
C MET A 66 5.12 -1.32 2.28
N ASN A 67 5.19 -0.31 3.14
CA ASN A 67 6.03 0.86 2.92
C ASN A 67 7.52 0.50 2.90
N PHE A 68 7.99 -0.25 3.91
CA PHE A 68 9.41 -0.62 3.96
C PHE A 68 9.82 -1.45 2.74
N ALA A 69 8.97 -2.39 2.30
CA ALA A 69 9.22 -3.15 1.08
C ALA A 69 9.23 -2.24 -0.16
N ALA A 70 8.23 -1.36 -0.31
CA ALA A 70 8.09 -0.50 -1.48
C ALA A 70 9.24 0.51 -1.62
N PHE A 71 9.55 1.25 -0.55
CA PHE A 71 10.65 2.22 -0.56
C PHE A 71 12.00 1.52 -0.78
N GLY A 72 12.21 0.33 -0.18
CA GLY A 72 13.42 -0.47 -0.39
C GLY A 72 13.60 -0.88 -1.85
N LEU A 73 12.55 -1.41 -2.49
CA LEU A 73 12.59 -1.85 -3.89
C LEU A 73 12.73 -0.69 -4.87
N ILE A 74 12.01 0.41 -4.63
CA ILE A 74 12.12 1.61 -5.47
C ILE A 74 13.53 2.19 -5.38
N GLN A 75 14.14 2.20 -4.19
CA GLN A 75 15.52 2.65 -4.03
C GLN A 75 16.51 1.72 -4.74
N GLN A 76 16.32 0.41 -4.66
CA GLN A 76 17.16 -0.55 -5.38
C GLN A 76 17.06 -0.35 -6.90
N LEU A 77 15.83 -0.22 -7.42
CA LEU A 77 15.61 0.03 -8.84
C LEU A 77 16.22 1.37 -9.27
N HIS A 78 16.13 2.41 -8.43
CA HIS A 78 16.79 3.69 -8.67
C HIS A 78 18.32 3.55 -8.77
N GLN A 79 18.94 2.74 -7.91
CA GLN A 79 20.39 2.49 -7.96
C GLN A 79 20.83 1.80 -9.26
N HIS A 80 20.04 0.86 -9.78
CA HIS A 80 20.35 0.20 -11.04
C HIS A 80 20.05 1.05 -12.28
N THR A 81 18.95 1.80 -12.26
CA THR A 81 18.47 2.57 -13.42
C THR A 81 19.02 4.00 -13.49
N GLY A 82 19.56 4.52 -12.38
CA GLY A 82 20.01 5.91 -12.24
C GLY A 82 18.89 6.95 -12.22
N THR A 83 17.62 6.53 -12.18
CA THR A 83 16.47 7.44 -12.29
C THR A 83 15.30 7.02 -11.40
N ASP A 84 14.53 8.00 -10.92
CA ASP A 84 13.31 7.82 -10.13
C ASP A 84 12.03 8.02 -10.97
N ARG A 85 12.17 8.33 -12.26
CA ARG A 85 11.05 8.57 -13.18
C ARG A 85 10.49 7.26 -13.69
N ILE A 86 9.23 6.99 -13.38
CA ILE A 86 8.52 5.75 -13.74
C ILE A 86 8.54 5.52 -15.26
N SER A 87 8.43 6.59 -16.05
CA SER A 87 8.44 6.51 -17.52
C SER A 87 9.78 6.06 -18.12
N GLN A 88 10.87 6.09 -17.34
CA GLN A 88 12.21 5.66 -17.75
C GLN A 88 12.53 4.23 -17.29
N TRP A 89 11.66 3.60 -16.51
CA TRP A 89 11.78 2.18 -16.12
C TRP A 89 11.24 1.20 -17.16
N LYS A 90 11.03 1.66 -18.41
CA LYS A 90 10.59 0.82 -19.52
C LYS A 90 11.55 -0.35 -19.73
N GLY A 91 11.03 -1.56 -19.72
CA GLY A 91 11.77 -2.79 -20.03
C GLY A 91 12.71 -3.27 -18.92
N TRP A 92 12.89 -2.49 -17.85
CA TRP A 92 13.75 -2.87 -16.73
C TRP A 92 13.23 -4.07 -15.95
N GLY A 93 11.94 -4.39 -16.05
CA GLY A 93 11.38 -5.60 -15.45
C GLY A 93 11.91 -6.90 -16.07
N GLN A 94 12.40 -6.87 -17.32
CA GLN A 94 13.04 -8.05 -17.94
C GLN A 94 14.52 -8.16 -17.56
N GLN A 95 15.16 -7.02 -17.28
CA GLN A 95 16.56 -6.92 -16.87
C GLN A 95 16.78 -7.33 -15.41
N LEU A 96 15.87 -6.84 -14.56
CA LEU A 96 15.91 -7.01 -13.11
C LEU A 96 14.60 -7.69 -12.68
N PRO A 97 14.33 -8.93 -13.14
CA PRO A 97 13.05 -9.59 -12.92
C PRO A 97 12.76 -9.78 -11.44
N TYR A 98 13.80 -10.06 -10.64
CA TYR A 98 13.65 -10.29 -9.21
C TYR A 98 13.07 -9.07 -8.45
N PRO A 99 13.73 -7.90 -8.39
CA PRO A 99 13.16 -6.75 -7.69
C PRO A 99 11.89 -6.22 -8.37
N ALA A 100 11.74 -6.39 -9.69
CA ALA A 100 10.54 -5.96 -10.40
C ALA A 100 9.29 -6.80 -10.01
N ILE A 101 9.44 -8.11 -9.84
CA ILE A 101 8.34 -9.00 -9.43
C ILE A 101 7.97 -8.72 -7.97
N LEU A 102 8.96 -8.56 -7.09
CA LEU A 102 8.69 -8.18 -5.69
C LEU A 102 7.95 -6.83 -5.63
N LEU A 103 8.38 -5.86 -6.44
CA LEU A 103 7.74 -4.54 -6.49
C LEU A 103 6.31 -4.63 -7.00
N LEU A 104 6.04 -5.48 -8.00
CA LEU A 104 4.68 -5.77 -8.45
C LEU A 104 3.81 -6.28 -7.30
N VAL A 105 4.27 -7.28 -6.54
CA VAL A 105 3.51 -7.83 -5.40
C VAL A 105 3.24 -6.76 -4.36
N VAL A 106 4.24 -5.93 -4.03
CA VAL A 106 4.07 -4.82 -3.07
C VAL A 106 3.10 -3.76 -3.59
N MET A 107 3.13 -3.42 -4.88
CA MET A 107 2.17 -2.48 -5.48
C MET A 107 0.74 -3.04 -5.42
N ILE A 108 0.56 -4.33 -5.71
CA ILE A 108 -0.73 -5.04 -5.57
C ILE A 108 -1.20 -4.99 -4.10
N ALA A 109 -0.28 -5.17 -3.14
CA ALA A 109 -0.59 -5.09 -1.72
C ALA A 109 -1.02 -3.69 -1.28
N LEU A 110 -0.33 -2.64 -1.76
CA LEU A 110 -0.70 -1.24 -1.45
C LEU A 110 -2.04 -0.83 -2.05
N VAL A 111 -2.36 -1.31 -3.26
CA VAL A 111 -3.72 -1.20 -3.80
C VAL A 111 -4.70 -1.95 -2.87
N GLY A 112 -4.27 -3.07 -2.29
CA GLY A 112 -5.10 -3.93 -1.47
C GLY A 112 -5.93 -4.87 -2.32
N LEU A 113 -5.30 -5.51 -3.30
CA LEU A 113 -5.90 -6.59 -4.09
C LEU A 113 -5.55 -7.95 -3.48
N PRO A 114 -6.46 -8.95 -3.53
CA PRO A 114 -6.13 -10.32 -3.16
C PRO A 114 -5.11 -10.92 -4.15
N PRO A 115 -4.21 -11.84 -3.73
CA PRO A 115 -4.06 -12.42 -2.40
C PRO A 115 -2.95 -11.74 -1.56
N THR A 116 -3.21 -10.55 -1.00
CA THR A 116 -2.23 -9.83 -0.17
C THR A 116 -2.80 -9.41 1.19
N ALA A 117 -1.93 -9.31 2.21
CA ALA A 117 -2.29 -8.79 3.53
C ALA A 117 -2.88 -7.37 3.46
N GLY A 118 -2.49 -6.58 2.46
CA GLY A 118 -3.05 -5.24 2.22
C GLY A 118 -4.55 -5.28 1.91
N PHE A 119 -5.04 -6.31 1.21
CA PHE A 119 -6.47 -6.54 1.01
C PHE A 119 -7.16 -6.85 2.33
N ILE A 120 -6.63 -7.79 3.12
CA ILE A 120 -7.21 -8.17 4.42
C ILE A 120 -7.28 -6.96 5.36
N ALA A 121 -6.21 -6.18 5.46
CA ALA A 121 -6.17 -4.96 6.25
C ALA A 121 -7.26 -3.95 5.85
N LYS A 122 -7.38 -3.66 4.55
CA LYS A 122 -8.43 -2.74 4.06
C LYS A 122 -9.83 -3.30 4.28
N LEU A 123 -10.04 -4.60 4.07
CA LEU A 123 -11.31 -5.26 4.27
C LEU A 123 -11.75 -5.14 5.74
N ILE A 124 -10.88 -5.50 6.68
CA ILE A 124 -11.16 -5.39 8.13
C ILE A 124 -11.46 -3.94 8.51
N THR A 125 -10.67 -2.97 8.03
CA THR A 125 -10.91 -1.54 8.30
C THR A 125 -12.26 -1.07 7.77
N LEU A 126 -12.60 -1.40 6.52
CA LEU A 126 -13.86 -0.96 5.92
C LEU A 126 -15.06 -1.68 6.56
N SER A 127 -14.95 -2.97 6.86
CA SER A 127 -15.96 -3.72 7.61
C SER A 127 -16.23 -3.07 8.96
N ALA A 128 -15.18 -2.77 9.73
CA ALA A 128 -15.32 -2.09 11.02
C ALA A 128 -16.03 -0.73 10.90
N VAL A 129 -15.69 0.08 9.88
CA VAL A 129 -16.34 1.37 9.62
C VAL A 129 -17.83 1.20 9.29
N PHE A 130 -18.19 0.23 8.45
CA PHE A 130 -19.58 -0.04 8.08
C PHE A 130 -20.38 -0.69 9.21
N ASP A 131 -19.74 -1.49 10.07
CA ASP A 131 -20.35 -2.02 11.29
C ASP A 131 -20.67 -0.89 12.28
N VAL A 132 -19.80 0.11 12.45
CA VAL A 132 -20.15 1.29 13.26
C VAL A 132 -21.32 2.04 12.64
N TYR A 133 -21.34 2.20 11.32
CA TYR A 133 -22.45 2.84 10.63
C TYR A 133 -23.78 2.12 10.85
N SER A 134 -23.81 0.78 10.78
CA SER A 134 -25.05 0.01 10.97
C SER A 134 -25.64 0.13 12.38
N HIS A 135 -24.79 0.33 13.40
CA HIS A 135 -25.23 0.49 14.79
C HIS A 135 -25.56 1.93 15.18
N THR A 136 -24.85 2.90 14.60
CA THR A 136 -24.98 4.32 14.97
C THR A 136 -25.82 5.14 13.99
N GLU A 137 -26.16 4.56 12.83
CA GLU A 137 -26.81 5.20 11.68
C GLU A 137 -26.10 6.49 11.23
N SER A 138 -24.81 6.61 11.52
CA SER A 138 -24.08 7.85 11.33
C SER A 138 -23.70 8.06 9.87
N VAL A 139 -24.48 8.89 9.17
CA VAL A 139 -24.34 9.16 7.73
C VAL A 139 -22.91 9.53 7.31
N TRP A 140 -22.17 10.26 8.15
CA TRP A 140 -20.78 10.63 7.83
C TRP A 140 -19.84 9.43 7.79
N MET A 141 -20.08 8.40 8.61
CA MET A 141 -19.28 7.18 8.66
C MET A 141 -19.46 6.38 7.36
N ALA A 142 -20.69 6.31 6.85
CA ALA A 142 -20.98 5.73 5.53
C ALA A 142 -20.25 6.49 4.41
N TRP A 143 -20.28 7.83 4.42
CA TRP A 143 -19.53 8.63 3.45
C TRP A 143 -18.03 8.41 3.53
N ALA A 144 -17.46 8.39 4.75
CA ALA A 144 -16.04 8.19 4.95
C ALA A 144 -15.58 6.79 4.48
N GLY A 145 -16.36 5.75 4.79
CA GLY A 145 -16.14 4.39 4.27
C GLY A 145 -16.26 4.32 2.74
N GLY A 146 -17.29 4.93 2.16
CA GLY A 146 -17.48 5.00 0.70
C GLY A 146 -16.34 5.72 -0.02
N ILE A 147 -15.85 6.83 0.53
CA ILE A 147 -14.69 7.57 0.01
C ILE A 147 -13.41 6.74 0.15
N GLY A 148 -13.27 5.95 1.21
CA GLY A 148 -12.20 4.95 1.35
C GLY A 148 -12.24 3.90 0.24
N LEU A 149 -13.41 3.35 -0.06
CA LEU A 149 -13.60 2.40 -1.15
C LEU A 149 -13.21 3.02 -2.51
N PHE A 150 -13.73 4.21 -2.80
CA PHE A 150 -13.40 4.96 -4.02
C PHE A 150 -11.91 5.26 -4.14
N SER A 151 -11.29 5.69 -3.03
CA SER A 151 -9.85 5.93 -2.94
C SER A 151 -9.02 4.71 -3.31
N THR A 152 -9.48 3.51 -2.97
CA THR A 152 -8.81 2.26 -3.37
C THR A 152 -8.87 2.01 -4.88
N VAL A 153 -9.99 2.36 -5.52
CA VAL A 153 -10.11 2.30 -6.99
C VAL A 153 -9.17 3.31 -7.64
N VAL A 154 -9.05 4.54 -7.12
CA VAL A 154 -8.09 5.53 -7.62
C VAL A 154 -6.65 5.04 -7.44
N ALA A 155 -6.35 4.39 -6.32
CA ALA A 155 -5.04 3.85 -6.01
C ALA A 155 -4.56 2.79 -7.01
N LEU A 156 -5.48 2.01 -7.56
CA LEU A 156 -5.20 1.02 -8.61
C LEU A 156 -4.43 1.65 -9.78
N PHE A 157 -4.85 2.82 -10.25
CA PHE A 157 -4.28 3.47 -11.43
C PHE A 157 -2.82 3.88 -11.22
N TYR A 158 -2.52 4.55 -10.12
CA TYR A 158 -1.17 5.09 -9.91
C TYR A 158 -0.19 4.02 -9.43
N TYR A 159 -0.63 3.01 -8.67
CA TYR A 159 0.25 1.92 -8.26
C TYR A 159 0.56 0.96 -9.42
N LEU A 160 -0.43 0.56 -10.24
CA LEU A 160 -0.18 -0.34 -11.37
C LEU A 160 0.58 0.32 -12.53
N LYS A 161 0.65 1.66 -12.55
CA LYS A 161 1.52 2.39 -13.47
C LYS A 161 2.98 1.90 -13.38
N ILE A 162 3.50 1.63 -12.19
CA ILE A 162 4.90 1.19 -12.01
C ILE A 162 5.19 -0.16 -12.71
N PRO A 163 4.50 -1.27 -12.37
CA PRO A 163 4.73 -2.54 -13.04
C PRO A 163 4.37 -2.50 -14.53
N TYR A 164 3.39 -1.66 -14.93
CA TYR A 164 3.09 -1.46 -16.34
C TYR A 164 4.31 -0.98 -17.13
N PHE A 165 5.03 0.03 -16.64
CA PHE A 165 6.26 0.48 -17.30
C PHE A 165 7.37 -0.57 -17.22
N LEU A 166 7.52 -1.28 -16.10
CA LEU A 166 8.56 -2.29 -15.93
C LEU A 166 8.45 -3.45 -16.93
N PHE A 167 7.25 -4.00 -17.11
CA PHE A 167 7.06 -5.27 -17.83
C PHE A 167 6.47 -5.10 -19.24
N PHE A 168 5.56 -4.13 -19.45
CA PHE A 168 4.78 -4.05 -20.69
C PHE A 168 5.33 -3.06 -21.70
N LYS A 169 6.26 -2.18 -21.30
CA LYS A 169 6.95 -1.28 -22.23
C LYS A 169 8.32 -1.82 -22.55
N LYS A 170 8.67 -1.83 -23.84
CA LYS A 170 9.99 -2.23 -24.33
C LYS A 170 10.97 -1.06 -24.29
N ASN A 171 12.25 -1.38 -24.10
CA ASN A 171 13.38 -0.46 -24.24
C ASN A 171 14.52 -1.23 -24.93
N GLU A 172 15.32 -0.54 -25.75
CA GLU A 172 16.31 -1.16 -26.64
C GLU A 172 17.75 -1.06 -26.11
N ILE A 173 17.99 -0.28 -25.06
CA ILE A 173 19.33 -0.04 -24.53
C ILE A 173 19.45 -0.64 -23.14
N PHE A 174 20.43 -1.53 -22.96
CA PHE A 174 20.72 -2.12 -21.67
C PHE A 174 22.22 -2.36 -21.48
N ALA A 175 22.79 -1.69 -20.47
CA ALA A 175 24.02 -2.12 -19.83
C ALA A 175 23.70 -2.25 -18.35
N THR A 176 23.80 -3.46 -17.79
CA THR A 176 23.68 -3.66 -16.35
C THR A 176 24.85 -4.48 -15.84
N ASN A 177 25.37 -4.04 -14.70
CA ASN A 177 26.39 -4.74 -13.94
C ASN A 177 25.66 -5.61 -12.91
N HIS A 178 25.96 -6.91 -12.88
CA HIS A 178 25.39 -7.83 -11.89
C HIS A 178 25.94 -7.47 -10.50
N SER A 179 25.11 -6.96 -9.60
CA SER A 179 25.48 -6.82 -8.20
C SER A 179 25.23 -8.12 -7.44
N ARG A 180 26.11 -8.45 -6.49
CA ARG A 180 25.88 -9.55 -5.53
C ARG A 180 24.64 -9.27 -4.68
N ILE A 181 23.93 -10.33 -4.30
CA ILE A 181 22.78 -10.26 -3.40
C ILE A 181 23.19 -9.57 -2.11
N SER A 182 22.50 -8.47 -1.80
CA SER A 182 22.75 -7.65 -0.60
C SER A 182 21.78 -8.02 0.53
N TYR A 183 22.16 -7.79 1.78
CA TYR A 183 21.27 -7.98 2.95
C TYR A 183 19.94 -7.22 2.81
N ARG A 184 19.95 -6.10 2.08
CA ARG A 184 18.75 -5.31 1.78
C ARG A 184 17.74 -6.08 0.93
N GLU A 185 18.22 -6.86 -0.03
CA GLU A 185 17.38 -7.65 -0.93
C GLU A 185 16.69 -8.79 -0.18
N VAL A 186 17.42 -9.43 0.73
CA VAL A 186 16.87 -10.47 1.62
C VAL A 186 15.76 -9.88 2.49
N LEU A 187 16.01 -8.74 3.13
CA LEU A 187 15.02 -8.08 4.00
C LEU A 187 13.74 -7.74 3.24
N VAL A 188 13.86 -7.11 2.08
CA VAL A 188 12.72 -6.73 1.24
C VAL A 188 11.94 -7.95 0.76
N SER A 189 12.63 -9.04 0.46
CA SER A 189 11.98 -10.30 0.05
C SER A 189 11.20 -10.91 1.19
N VAL A 190 11.76 -10.92 2.40
CA VAL A 190 11.06 -11.37 3.60
C VAL A 190 9.81 -10.51 3.84
N LEU A 191 9.92 -9.19 3.77
CA LEU A 191 8.76 -8.30 3.91
C LEU A 191 7.68 -8.58 2.85
N THR A 192 8.08 -8.80 1.60
CA THR A 192 7.14 -9.12 0.51
C THR A 192 6.47 -10.47 0.72
N LEU A 193 7.21 -11.48 1.19
CA LEU A 193 6.66 -12.81 1.52
C LEU A 193 5.68 -12.72 2.70
N LEU A 194 5.97 -11.92 3.72
CA LEU A 194 5.04 -11.68 4.83
C LEU A 194 3.70 -11.10 4.35
N LEU A 195 3.71 -10.25 3.31
CA LEU A 195 2.47 -9.74 2.72
C LEU A 195 1.64 -10.83 2.05
N LEU A 196 2.27 -11.84 1.44
CA LEU A 196 1.56 -12.97 0.84
C LEU A 196 1.06 -13.94 1.90
N ILE A 197 1.91 -14.28 2.88
CA ILE A 197 1.54 -15.17 3.99
C ILE A 197 0.41 -14.56 4.81
N GLY A 198 0.46 -13.26 5.10
CA GLY A 198 -0.57 -12.56 5.88
C GLY A 198 -1.96 -12.57 5.22
N PHE A 199 -2.07 -12.82 3.93
CA PHE A 199 -3.38 -13.05 3.28
C PHE A 199 -4.01 -14.37 3.72
N PHE A 200 -3.22 -15.45 3.74
CA PHE A 200 -3.70 -16.80 4.09
C PHE A 200 -3.70 -17.06 5.59
N ARG A 201 -2.85 -16.35 6.34
CA ARG A 201 -2.62 -16.54 7.77
C ARG A 201 -2.75 -15.22 8.53
N SER A 202 -3.92 -14.61 8.43
CA SER A 202 -4.25 -13.40 9.18
C SER A 202 -4.28 -13.63 10.70
N ASP A 203 -4.49 -14.87 11.15
CA ASP A 203 -4.34 -15.34 12.53
C ASP A 203 -2.95 -15.04 13.10
N LEU A 204 -1.89 -15.30 12.33
CA LEU A 204 -0.52 -15.05 12.77
C LEU A 204 -0.25 -13.56 13.01
N MET A 205 -0.87 -12.69 12.21
CA MET A 205 -0.71 -11.25 12.37
C MET A 205 -1.35 -10.76 13.68
N LEU A 206 -2.53 -11.30 14.01
CA LEU A 206 -3.21 -11.01 15.28
C LEU A 206 -2.42 -11.53 16.47
N GLU A 207 -1.91 -12.77 16.39
CA GLU A 207 -1.12 -13.36 17.46
C GLU A 207 0.19 -12.59 17.69
N ALA A 208 0.87 -12.19 16.61
CA ALA A 208 2.07 -11.35 16.70
C ALA A 208 1.78 -10.01 17.37
N LEU A 209 0.67 -9.36 17.04
CA LEU A 209 0.26 -8.09 17.65
C LEU A 209 -0.03 -8.25 19.15
N ASN A 210 -0.75 -9.31 19.54
CA ASN A 210 -1.10 -9.58 20.95
C ASN A 210 0.11 -9.97 21.82
N ARG A 211 1.20 -10.46 21.21
CA ARG A 211 2.44 -10.78 21.94
C ARG A 211 3.33 -9.55 22.14
N LEU A 212 3.23 -8.56 21.25
CA LEU A 212 4.10 -7.38 21.25
C LEU A 212 3.55 -6.21 22.08
N PHE A 213 2.24 -6.20 22.36
CA PHE A 213 1.53 -5.15 23.08
C PHE A 213 0.45 -5.73 23.99
#